data_AF-A0A8C7FJD5-F1
#
_entry.id   AF-A0A8C7FJD5-F1
#
_cell.length_a   1.000
_cell.length_b   1.000
_cell.length_c   1.000
_cell.angle_alpha   90.00
_cell.angle_beta   90.00
_cell.angle_gamma   90.00
#
_symmetry.space_group_name_H-M   'P 1'
#
loop_
_entity.id
_entity.type
_entity.pdbx_description
1 polymer ?
#
loop_
_entity_poly.entity_id
_entity_poly.type
_entity_poly.pdbx_seq_one_letter_code
_entity_poly.pdbx_strand_id
1 'polypeptide(L)'
;MPKEKYEPPDPRRMYTIMSTEEAANGKKSYWAELEITGNVRSLSPSLWTLTHLTALHIADNCLSRIPPDIAKLHNLLYLDLSSNKIRSLPAELGHMVSLRELLLNNNQLRVLPFELGKLFQLQTLGLKGNPLAQEIMSLYQEHDGTRKLLNYLLDNLAAPTEQPPSRSWIALQEPDQTRPSALFSVMCYNVLCDKYATRQLYGYCPSWALNWEYRKKSIMQEIMNCNADIINLQEVETEQYYQYFLPELKEQGYEGFFSPKSRARTMHESDRKHVDGCAVFYRTEKFGVVQKHTVEFNQLAMANSEGSEAMLNRVMTKDNIGVAVLLEVRKEMMEESCECYP
;
A
#
# COMPACT_ATOMS: atom_id res chain seq x y z
N MET A 1 28.81 51.72 -18.31
CA MET A 1 28.90 50.30 -18.69
C MET A 1 28.54 49.46 -17.47
N PRO A 2 27.47 48.65 -17.50
CA PRO A 2 27.11 47.83 -16.37
C PRO A 2 28.14 46.71 -16.24
N LYS A 3 28.76 46.61 -15.07
CA LYS A 3 29.59 45.46 -14.70
C LYS A 3 28.65 44.27 -14.50
N GLU A 4 28.68 43.30 -15.41
CA GLU A 4 28.08 41.99 -15.20
C GLU A 4 28.69 41.39 -13.94
N LYS A 5 27.86 41.23 -12.90
CA LYS A 5 28.23 40.49 -11.70
C LYS A 5 28.28 39.01 -12.10
N TYR A 6 29.49 38.48 -12.17
CA TYR A 6 29.72 37.04 -12.18
C TYR A 6 29.23 36.48 -10.84
N GLU A 7 28.08 35.80 -10.84
CA GLU A 7 27.66 34.99 -9.69
C GLU A 7 28.56 33.75 -9.60
N PRO A 8 29.04 33.35 -8.41
CA PRO A 8 29.84 32.15 -8.28
C PRO A 8 28.96 30.92 -8.58
N PRO A 9 29.50 29.86 -9.20
CA PRO A 9 28.74 28.64 -9.48
C PRO A 9 28.26 28.00 -8.16
N ASP A 10 26.97 27.66 -8.09
CA ASP A 10 26.40 26.89 -6.96
C ASP A 10 27.22 25.59 -6.82
N PRO A 11 27.80 25.30 -5.64
CA PRO A 11 28.61 24.11 -5.41
C PRO A 11 27.85 22.78 -5.59
N ARG A 12 26.52 22.82 -5.81
CA ARG A 12 25.71 21.65 -6.21
C ARG A 12 25.74 21.35 -7.72
N ARG A 13 26.35 22.19 -8.56
CA ARG A 13 26.33 22.06 -10.03
C ARG A 13 27.71 21.71 -10.59
N MET A 14 28.19 20.49 -10.36
CA MET A 14 29.25 19.90 -11.19
C MET A 14 28.61 19.18 -12.37
N TYR A 15 28.46 19.85 -13.51
CA TYR A 15 28.09 19.17 -14.75
C TYR A 15 29.37 18.80 -15.52
N THR A 16 29.61 17.50 -15.71
CA THR A 16 30.64 17.03 -16.63
C THR A 16 30.07 17.12 -18.04
N ILE A 17 30.50 18.12 -18.81
CA ILE A 17 30.19 18.17 -20.24
C ILE A 17 30.91 16.98 -20.90
N MET A 18 30.15 16.12 -21.58
CA MET A 18 30.67 14.97 -22.30
C MET A 18 31.68 15.42 -23.37
N SER A 19 32.85 14.79 -23.42
CA SER A 19 33.84 15.12 -24.44
C SER A 19 33.45 14.57 -25.82
N THR A 20 34.01 15.14 -26.88
CA THR A 20 33.78 14.68 -28.26
C THR A 20 34.24 13.24 -28.48
N GLU A 21 35.28 12.78 -27.77
CA GLU A 21 35.76 11.40 -27.79
C GLU A 21 34.81 10.43 -27.09
N GLU A 22 34.18 10.86 -25.99
CA GLU A 22 33.18 10.06 -25.28
C GLU A 22 31.92 9.85 -26.10
N ALA A 23 31.46 10.89 -26.80
CA ALA A 23 30.35 10.80 -27.74
C ALA A 23 30.68 9.89 -28.93
N ALA A 24 31.91 9.98 -29.47
CA ALA A 24 32.38 9.12 -30.57
C ALA A 24 32.46 7.63 -30.17
N ASN A 25 32.74 7.34 -28.90
CA ASN A 25 32.75 5.98 -28.33
C ASN A 25 31.34 5.46 -27.95
N GLY A 26 30.27 6.17 -28.33
CA GLY A 26 28.89 5.72 -28.12
C GLY A 26 28.38 5.88 -26.69
N LYS A 27 29.08 6.61 -25.81
CA LYS A 27 28.51 6.97 -24.51
C LYS A 27 27.31 7.90 -24.73
N LYS A 28 26.19 7.61 -24.07
CA LYS A 28 25.01 8.47 -24.08
C LYS A 28 25.10 9.44 -22.90
N SER A 29 24.84 10.73 -23.16
CA SER A 29 24.69 11.70 -22.09
C SER A 29 23.46 11.33 -21.26
N TYR A 30 23.65 11.29 -19.94
CA TYR A 30 22.57 11.11 -18.98
C TYR A 30 22.48 12.39 -18.15
N TRP A 31 21.38 13.10 -18.30
CA TRP A 31 21.01 14.26 -17.50
C TRP A 31 19.66 13.96 -16.88
N ALA A 32 19.47 14.31 -15.62
CA ALA A 32 18.25 14.02 -14.88
C ALA A 32 17.58 15.29 -14.35
N GLU A 33 18.19 16.44 -14.57
CA GLU A 33 17.75 17.72 -14.03
C GLU A 33 17.57 18.72 -15.18
N LEU A 34 16.49 19.49 -15.11
CA LEU A 34 16.20 20.54 -16.07
C LEU A 34 15.84 21.83 -15.35
N GLU A 35 16.51 22.91 -15.71
CA GLU A 35 16.20 24.26 -15.25
C GLU A 35 15.69 25.11 -16.40
N ILE A 36 14.60 25.84 -16.18
CA ILE A 36 13.99 26.74 -17.15
C ILE A 36 13.81 28.09 -16.48
N THR A 37 14.50 29.11 -16.98
CA THR A 37 14.42 30.50 -16.50
C THR A 37 14.18 31.46 -17.66
N GLY A 38 13.79 32.71 -17.36
CA GLY A 38 13.65 33.76 -18.38
C GLY A 38 12.22 34.24 -18.65
N ASN A 39 11.38 34.39 -17.62
CA ASN A 39 10.02 34.93 -17.73
C ASN A 39 9.07 34.08 -18.60
N VAL A 40 9.26 32.76 -18.61
CA VAL A 40 8.46 31.83 -19.40
C VAL A 40 6.99 31.89 -18.98
N ARG A 41 6.07 31.99 -19.96
CA ARG A 41 4.61 32.05 -19.72
C ARG A 41 3.89 30.73 -20.01
N SER A 42 4.52 29.86 -20.80
CA SER A 42 3.96 28.56 -21.20
C SER A 42 5.08 27.56 -21.45
N LEU A 43 4.82 26.30 -21.11
CA LEU A 43 5.74 25.19 -21.34
C LEU A 43 5.27 24.36 -22.53
N SER A 44 6.21 23.89 -23.36
CA SER A 44 5.90 23.01 -24.49
C SER A 44 5.42 21.64 -24.01
N PRO A 45 4.41 21.01 -24.64
CA PRO A 45 3.99 19.65 -24.31
C PRO A 45 5.11 18.60 -24.40
N SER A 46 6.13 18.85 -25.22
CA SER A 46 7.31 17.97 -25.34
C SER A 46 8.12 17.87 -24.05
N LEU A 47 7.99 18.83 -23.12
CA LEU A 47 8.62 18.73 -21.80
C LEU A 47 8.11 17.50 -21.03
N TRP A 48 6.82 17.17 -21.17
CA TRP A 48 6.18 16.10 -20.43
C TRP A 48 6.54 14.70 -20.94
N THR A 49 7.24 14.60 -22.08
CA THR A 49 7.77 13.33 -22.58
C THR A 49 9.14 12.99 -22.00
N LEU A 50 9.76 13.89 -21.23
CA LEU A 50 11.08 13.69 -20.61
C LEU A 50 10.95 12.92 -19.29
N THR A 51 10.41 11.71 -19.33
CA THR A 51 10.09 10.89 -18.14
C THR A 51 11.30 10.43 -17.33
N HIS A 52 12.52 10.64 -17.84
CA HIS A 52 13.77 10.33 -17.15
C HIS A 52 14.18 11.42 -16.14
N LEU A 53 13.52 12.59 -16.14
CA LEU A 53 13.81 13.67 -15.22
C LEU A 53 13.51 13.29 -13.77
N THR A 54 14.45 13.60 -12.89
CA THR A 54 14.34 13.49 -11.44
C THR A 54 14.23 14.86 -10.77
N ALA A 55 14.69 15.94 -11.41
CA ALA A 55 14.51 17.30 -10.92
C ALA A 55 14.06 18.25 -12.03
N LEU A 56 13.10 19.12 -11.71
CA LEU A 56 12.58 20.13 -12.63
C LEU A 56 12.47 21.46 -11.88
N HIS A 57 13.30 22.43 -12.27
CA HIS A 57 13.38 23.76 -11.70
C HIS A 57 12.81 24.79 -12.67
N ILE A 58 11.66 25.36 -12.35
CA ILE A 58 10.99 26.39 -13.16
C ILE A 58 10.63 27.59 -12.29
N ALA A 59 11.44 27.86 -11.27
CA ALA A 59 11.30 29.02 -10.41
C ALA A 59 11.46 30.34 -11.19
N ASP A 60 10.90 31.43 -10.66
CA ASP A 60 11.06 32.80 -11.18
C ASP A 60 10.65 32.98 -12.65
N ASN A 61 9.46 32.44 -12.98
CA ASN A 61 8.85 32.57 -14.30
C ASN A 61 7.47 33.25 -14.22
N CYS A 62 6.76 33.29 -15.34
CA CYS A 62 5.44 33.91 -15.46
C CYS A 62 4.34 32.87 -15.74
N LEU A 63 4.50 31.62 -15.29
CA LEU A 63 3.52 30.57 -15.51
C LEU A 63 2.23 30.86 -14.74
N SER A 64 1.10 30.84 -15.44
CA SER A 64 -0.23 31.02 -14.82
C SER A 64 -0.91 29.69 -14.45
N ARG A 65 -0.46 28.58 -15.04
CA ARG A 65 -0.98 27.23 -14.85
C ARG A 65 0.08 26.19 -15.17
N ILE A 66 -0.08 25.00 -14.61
CA ILE A 66 0.65 23.79 -14.97
C ILE A 66 -0.35 22.78 -15.54
N PRO A 67 -0.10 22.19 -16.72
CA PRO A 67 -1.02 21.22 -17.30
C PRO A 67 -1.01 19.89 -16.52
N PRO A 68 -2.12 19.12 -16.55
CA PRO A 68 -2.18 17.77 -15.99
C PRO A 68 -1.07 16.82 -16.46
N ASP A 69 -0.56 17.03 -17.68
CA ASP A 69 0.52 16.25 -18.28
C ASP A 69 1.81 16.21 -17.45
N ILE A 70 2.02 17.14 -16.51
CA ILE A 70 3.15 17.08 -15.57
C ILE A 70 3.22 15.74 -14.83
N ALA A 71 2.07 15.09 -14.59
CA ALA A 71 1.97 13.79 -13.94
C ALA A 71 2.67 12.66 -14.72
N LYS A 72 2.96 12.85 -16.01
CA LYS A 72 3.73 11.89 -16.82
C LYS A 72 5.18 11.78 -16.35
N LEU A 73 5.71 12.81 -15.69
CA LEU A 73 7.04 12.83 -15.09
C LEU A 73 7.06 12.07 -13.75
N HIS A 74 6.66 10.80 -13.77
CA HIS A 74 6.48 9.96 -12.58
C HIS A 74 7.77 9.70 -11.78
N ASN A 75 8.95 9.88 -12.38
CA ASN A 75 10.25 9.72 -11.71
C ASN A 75 10.75 11.00 -11.02
N LEU A 76 9.99 12.09 -11.08
CA LEU A 76 10.40 13.35 -10.51
C LEU A 76 10.43 13.27 -8.98
N LEU A 77 11.56 13.65 -8.40
CA LEU A 77 11.79 13.73 -6.95
C LEU A 77 11.71 15.18 -6.46
N TYR A 78 12.15 16.13 -7.29
CA TYR A 78 12.23 17.55 -6.98
C TYR A 78 11.47 18.38 -8.02
N LEU A 79 10.49 19.16 -7.59
CA LEU A 79 9.75 20.07 -8.42
C LEU A 79 9.72 21.46 -7.79
N ASP A 80 10.38 22.43 -8.43
CA ASP A 80 10.33 23.82 -8.02
C ASP A 80 9.55 24.67 -9.02
N LEU A 81 8.44 25.22 -8.54
CA LEU A 81 7.52 26.10 -9.26
C LEU A 81 7.36 27.43 -8.51
N SER A 82 8.29 27.77 -7.60
CA SER A 82 8.24 28.97 -6.79
C SER A 82 8.28 30.24 -7.64
N SER A 83 7.75 31.35 -7.12
CA SER A 83 7.78 32.67 -7.76
C SER A 83 7.18 32.67 -9.18
N ASN A 84 6.03 32.04 -9.34
CA ASN A 84 5.24 32.06 -10.58
C ASN A 84 3.89 32.77 -10.34
N LYS A 85 2.94 32.66 -11.28
CA LYS A 85 1.59 33.23 -11.19
C LYS A 85 0.52 32.13 -11.16
N ILE A 86 0.86 30.95 -10.64
CA ILE A 86 0.00 29.77 -10.66
C ILE A 86 -1.17 29.98 -9.70
N ARG A 87 -2.40 29.81 -10.20
CA ARG A 87 -3.64 30.01 -9.43
C ARG A 87 -4.24 28.72 -8.88
N SER A 88 -3.96 27.60 -9.53
CA SER A 88 -4.42 26.27 -9.14
C SER A 88 -3.43 25.22 -9.63
N LEU A 89 -3.44 24.06 -8.97
CA LEU A 89 -2.70 22.88 -9.36
C LEU A 89 -3.64 21.85 -9.99
N PRO A 90 -3.17 21.06 -10.98
CA PRO A 90 -3.93 19.93 -11.49
C PRO A 90 -4.03 18.83 -10.43
N ALA A 91 -5.17 18.13 -10.37
CA ALA A 91 -5.41 17.00 -9.47
C ALA A 91 -4.42 15.84 -9.74
N GLU A 92 -4.03 15.68 -10.99
CA GLU A 92 -3.10 14.66 -11.48
C GLU A 92 -1.69 14.79 -10.87
N LEU A 93 -1.35 15.95 -10.28
CA LEU A 93 -0.11 16.10 -9.52
C LEU A 93 -0.02 15.08 -8.37
N GLY A 94 -1.16 14.64 -7.82
CA GLY A 94 -1.24 13.58 -6.82
C GLY A 94 -0.78 12.19 -7.30
N HIS A 95 -0.63 11.97 -8.61
CA HIS A 95 -0.11 10.71 -9.16
C HIS A 95 1.42 10.63 -9.14
N MET A 96 2.13 11.74 -8.87
CA MET A 96 3.59 11.79 -8.82
C MET A 96 4.12 11.32 -7.47
N VAL A 97 3.78 10.09 -7.08
CA VAL A 97 4.02 9.53 -5.73
C VAL A 97 5.49 9.45 -5.30
N SER A 98 6.42 9.59 -6.24
CA SER A 98 7.87 9.63 -5.98
C SER A 98 8.40 11.00 -5.55
N LEU A 99 7.59 12.07 -5.65
CA LEU A 99 7.99 13.42 -5.26
C LEU A 99 8.38 13.48 -3.78
N ARG A 100 9.53 14.08 -3.52
CA ARG A 100 10.07 14.33 -2.18
C ARG A 100 10.04 15.81 -1.82
N GLU A 101 10.23 16.68 -2.80
CA GLU A 101 10.19 18.12 -2.63
C GLU A 101 9.31 18.78 -3.68
N LEU A 102 8.34 19.57 -3.21
CA LEU A 102 7.44 20.36 -4.04
C LEU A 102 7.44 21.79 -3.52
N LEU A 103 8.06 22.69 -4.26
CA LEU A 103 8.17 24.11 -3.89
C LEU A 103 7.21 24.93 -4.75
N LEU A 104 6.27 25.60 -4.09
CA LEU A 104 5.20 26.39 -4.70
C LEU A 104 5.13 27.81 -4.10
N ASN A 105 6.21 28.25 -3.47
CA ASN A 105 6.24 29.53 -2.74
C ASN A 105 5.94 30.70 -3.70
N ASN A 106 5.35 31.79 -3.19
CA ASN A 106 5.09 33.02 -3.93
C ASN A 106 4.31 32.79 -5.24
N ASN A 107 3.21 32.06 -5.16
CA ASN A 107 2.24 31.89 -6.24
C ASN A 107 0.89 32.53 -5.86
N GLN A 108 -0.16 32.26 -6.65
CA GLN A 108 -1.52 32.79 -6.43
C GLN A 108 -2.50 31.67 -6.05
N LEU A 109 -2.01 30.60 -5.41
CA LEU A 109 -2.82 29.45 -5.02
C LEU A 109 -3.82 29.85 -3.93
N ARG A 110 -5.11 29.65 -4.20
CA ARG A 110 -6.20 29.87 -3.23
C ARG A 110 -6.68 28.57 -2.58
N VAL A 111 -6.56 27.48 -3.32
CA VAL A 111 -6.96 26.12 -2.91
C VAL A 111 -5.89 25.12 -3.35
N LEU A 112 -5.80 24.00 -2.64
CA LEU A 112 -4.99 22.84 -3.02
C LEU A 112 -5.93 21.71 -3.43
N PRO A 113 -5.63 20.94 -4.49
CA PRO A 113 -6.38 19.74 -4.81
C PRO A 113 -6.20 18.69 -3.69
N PHE A 114 -7.28 18.00 -3.32
CA PHE A 114 -7.24 16.96 -2.29
C PHE A 114 -6.34 15.78 -2.69
N GLU A 115 -6.18 15.55 -4.01
CA GLU A 115 -5.30 14.53 -4.58
C GLU A 115 -3.84 14.73 -4.19
N LEU A 116 -3.43 15.95 -3.81
CA LEU A 116 -2.07 16.20 -3.32
C LEU A 116 -1.77 15.35 -2.07
N GLY A 117 -2.78 14.98 -1.28
CA GLY A 117 -2.64 14.07 -0.15
C GLY A 117 -2.12 12.67 -0.51
N LYS A 118 -2.21 12.26 -1.78
CA LYS A 118 -1.61 11.01 -2.29
C LYS A 118 -0.08 11.03 -2.32
N LEU A 119 0.55 12.19 -2.18
CA LEU A 119 2.01 12.34 -2.18
C LEU A 119 2.64 11.93 -0.82
N PHE A 120 2.44 10.68 -0.41
CA PHE A 120 2.86 10.18 0.91
C PHE A 120 4.39 10.13 1.13
N GLN A 121 5.19 10.24 0.06
CA GLN A 121 6.66 10.33 0.14
C GLN A 121 7.19 11.77 0.24
N LEU A 122 6.31 12.78 0.13
CA LEU A 122 6.69 14.18 0.13
C LEU A 122 7.19 14.60 1.52
N GLN A 123 8.42 15.12 1.55
CA GLN A 123 9.11 15.57 2.76
C GLN A 123 9.00 17.08 2.93
N THR A 124 9.17 17.80 1.82
CA THR A 124 9.16 19.26 1.79
C THR A 124 8.06 19.76 0.87
N LEU A 125 7.13 20.53 1.43
CA LEU A 125 6.11 21.26 0.69
C LEU A 125 6.28 22.74 0.98
N GLY A 126 6.54 23.57 -0.03
CA GLY A 126 6.71 25.01 0.11
C GLY A 126 5.45 25.76 -0.33
N LEU A 127 4.71 26.38 0.60
CA LEU A 127 3.46 27.10 0.29
C LEU A 127 3.47 28.57 0.66
N LYS A 128 4.58 29.10 1.20
CA LYS A 128 4.66 30.47 1.71
C LYS A 128 4.38 31.48 0.59
N GLY A 129 3.71 32.59 0.91
CA GLY A 129 3.41 33.64 -0.09
C GLY A 129 2.26 33.30 -1.05
N ASN A 130 1.42 32.32 -0.73
CA ASN A 130 0.17 32.04 -1.44
C ASN A 130 -1.05 32.54 -0.66
N PRO A 131 -2.11 33.03 -1.32
CA PRO A 131 -3.36 33.44 -0.70
C PRO A 131 -4.27 32.23 -0.37
N LEU A 132 -3.74 31.22 0.31
CA LEU A 132 -4.47 30.03 0.74
C LEU A 132 -5.43 30.35 1.90
N ALA A 133 -6.47 29.54 2.05
CA ALA A 133 -7.39 29.64 3.18
C ALA A 133 -6.65 29.53 4.52
N GLN A 134 -7.10 30.31 5.52
CA GLN A 134 -6.45 30.40 6.82
C GLN A 134 -6.36 29.05 7.54
N GLU A 135 -7.36 28.18 7.38
CA GLU A 135 -7.37 26.82 7.94
C GLU A 135 -6.19 25.97 7.43
N ILE A 136 -5.97 25.95 6.12
CA ILE A 136 -4.87 25.22 5.47
C ILE A 136 -3.52 25.78 5.94
N MET A 137 -3.40 27.11 6.03
CA MET A 137 -2.18 27.76 6.47
C MET A 137 -1.88 27.49 7.95
N SER A 138 -2.92 27.45 8.80
CA SER A 138 -2.76 27.09 10.21
C SER A 138 -2.22 25.68 10.35
N LEU A 139 -2.83 24.71 9.65
CA LEU A 139 -2.39 23.31 9.67
C LEU A 139 -0.95 23.14 9.15
N TYR A 140 -0.59 23.87 8.10
CA TYR A 140 0.76 23.86 7.52
C TYR A 140 1.83 24.49 8.43
N GLN A 141 1.46 25.43 9.30
CA GLN A 141 2.40 26.09 10.22
C GLN A 141 2.72 25.29 11.48
N GLU A 142 1.96 24.23 11.76
CA GLU A 142 2.22 23.34 12.90
C GLU A 142 3.51 22.52 12.72
N HIS A 143 3.98 21.91 13.82
CA HIS A 143 5.04 20.91 13.75
C HIS A 143 4.63 19.74 12.85
N ASP A 144 5.50 19.35 11.92
CA ASP A 144 5.23 18.37 10.86
C ASP A 144 4.05 18.77 9.94
N GLY A 145 3.87 20.08 9.74
CA GLY A 145 2.73 20.65 9.00
C GLY A 145 2.58 20.15 7.57
N THR A 146 3.67 19.80 6.88
CA THR A 146 3.61 19.14 5.56
C THR A 146 2.82 17.84 5.65
N ARG A 147 3.22 16.92 6.53
CA ARG A 147 2.54 15.61 6.64
C ARG A 147 1.11 15.75 7.15
N LYS A 148 0.88 16.62 8.12
CA LYS A 148 -0.48 16.90 8.62
C LYS A 148 -1.40 17.41 7.53
N LEU A 149 -0.93 18.36 6.72
CA LEU A 149 -1.69 18.87 5.59
C LEU A 149 -1.98 17.78 4.55
N LEU A 150 -0.98 16.98 4.18
CA LEU A 150 -1.19 15.88 3.23
C LEU A 150 -2.18 14.84 3.77
N ASN A 151 -2.11 14.50 5.06
CA ASN A 151 -3.06 13.60 5.70
C ASN A 151 -4.48 14.19 5.68
N TYR A 152 -4.64 15.47 6.03
CA TYR A 152 -5.92 16.15 5.93
C TYR A 152 -6.48 16.12 4.51
N LEU A 153 -5.64 16.41 3.50
CA LEU A 153 -6.08 16.40 2.11
C LEU A 153 -6.50 15.00 1.66
N LEU A 154 -5.75 13.95 2.05
CA LEU A 154 -6.06 12.57 1.70
C LEU A 154 -7.32 12.06 2.42
N ASP A 155 -7.51 12.42 3.68
CA ASP A 155 -8.66 11.97 4.47
C ASP A 155 -9.97 12.62 4.01
N ASN A 156 -9.90 13.82 3.42
CA ASN A 156 -11.04 14.53 2.82
C ASN A 156 -11.19 14.29 1.31
N LEU A 157 -10.33 13.46 0.70
CA LEU A 157 -10.47 13.08 -0.70
C LEU A 157 -11.74 12.24 -0.87
N ALA A 158 -12.62 12.68 -1.79
CA ALA A 158 -13.86 11.97 -2.06
C ALA A 158 -13.59 10.51 -2.42
N ALA A 159 -14.30 9.60 -1.75
CA ALA A 159 -14.19 8.18 -2.04
C ALA A 159 -14.64 7.91 -3.48
N PRO A 160 -13.95 7.03 -4.23
CA PRO A 160 -14.44 6.58 -5.53
C PRO A 160 -15.85 5.98 -5.37
N THR A 161 -16.79 6.43 -6.20
CA THR A 161 -18.18 5.93 -6.20
C THR A 161 -18.31 4.58 -6.90
N GLU A 162 -17.34 4.22 -7.73
CA GLU A 162 -17.34 2.98 -8.48
C GLU A 162 -16.75 1.85 -7.64
N GLN A 163 -17.53 0.80 -7.44
CA GLN A 163 -17.03 -0.43 -6.82
C GLN A 163 -16.09 -1.15 -7.79
N PRO A 164 -15.02 -1.79 -7.29
CA PRO A 164 -14.16 -2.60 -8.14
C PRO A 164 -14.98 -3.74 -8.78
N PRO A 165 -14.68 -4.12 -10.04
CA PRO A 165 -15.36 -5.24 -10.68
C PRO A 165 -15.10 -6.54 -9.92
N SER A 166 -16.05 -7.47 -9.98
CA SER A 166 -15.90 -8.79 -9.38
C SER A 166 -14.78 -9.59 -10.06
N ARG A 167 -14.10 -10.44 -9.28
CA ARG A 167 -13.05 -11.32 -9.80
C ARG A 167 -13.67 -12.44 -10.63
N SER A 168 -13.13 -12.71 -11.81
CA SER A 168 -13.57 -13.78 -12.69
C SER A 168 -13.00 -15.14 -12.26
N TRP A 169 -13.83 -16.18 -12.27
CA TRP A 169 -13.39 -17.57 -12.10
C TRP A 169 -12.67 -18.09 -13.35
N ILE A 170 -11.55 -18.77 -13.18
CA ILE A 170 -10.80 -19.40 -14.26
C ILE A 170 -10.94 -20.92 -14.11
N ALA A 171 -11.68 -21.55 -15.01
CA ALA A 171 -11.80 -23.01 -15.05
C ALA A 171 -10.51 -23.62 -15.61
N LEU A 172 -9.83 -24.44 -14.81
CA LEU A 172 -8.62 -25.16 -15.23
C LEU A 172 -8.93 -26.54 -15.79
N GLN A 173 -9.93 -27.20 -15.21
CA GLN A 173 -10.34 -28.56 -15.58
C GLN A 173 -11.82 -28.76 -15.19
N GLU A 174 -12.52 -29.59 -15.97
CA GLU A 174 -13.84 -30.08 -15.58
C GLU A 174 -13.70 -31.21 -14.55
N PRO A 175 -14.66 -31.34 -13.60
CA PRO A 175 -14.69 -32.45 -12.66
C PRO A 175 -14.72 -33.81 -13.37
N ASP A 176 -13.91 -34.75 -12.88
CA ASP A 176 -13.92 -36.14 -13.37
C ASP A 176 -15.16 -36.86 -12.84
N GLN A 177 -16.16 -37.06 -13.72
CA GLN A 177 -17.40 -37.76 -13.39
C GLN A 177 -17.27 -39.29 -13.36
N THR A 178 -16.10 -39.84 -13.72
CA THR A 178 -15.90 -41.30 -13.78
C THR A 178 -15.55 -41.91 -12.42
N ARG A 179 -15.25 -41.09 -11.40
CA ARG A 179 -14.88 -41.53 -10.06
C ARG A 179 -15.68 -40.77 -9.01
N PRO A 180 -16.08 -41.42 -7.91
CA PRO A 180 -16.67 -40.72 -6.78
C PRO A 180 -15.64 -39.72 -6.25
N SER A 181 -15.96 -38.44 -6.33
CA SER A 181 -15.12 -37.35 -5.88
C SER A 181 -15.94 -36.36 -5.06
N ALA A 182 -15.27 -35.71 -4.11
CA ALA A 182 -15.87 -34.66 -3.30
C ALA A 182 -15.26 -33.33 -3.74
N LEU A 183 -16.10 -32.43 -4.24
CA LEU A 183 -15.69 -31.09 -4.65
C LEU A 183 -15.88 -30.11 -3.50
N PHE A 184 -14.83 -29.37 -3.20
CA PHE A 184 -14.89 -28.30 -2.22
C PHE A 184 -13.91 -27.18 -2.58
N SER A 185 -14.16 -26.02 -2.00
CA SER A 185 -13.43 -24.78 -2.24
C SER A 185 -12.57 -24.40 -1.04
N VAL A 186 -11.41 -23.78 -1.31
CA VAL A 186 -10.47 -23.33 -0.28
C VAL A 186 -10.12 -21.87 -0.51
N MET A 187 -10.36 -21.04 0.51
CA MET A 187 -9.88 -19.65 0.56
C MET A 187 -8.60 -19.58 1.38
N CYS A 188 -7.66 -18.76 0.93
CA CYS A 188 -6.49 -18.37 1.70
C CYS A 188 -6.37 -16.85 1.65
N TYR A 189 -6.43 -16.19 2.81
CA TYR A 189 -6.48 -14.74 2.87
C TYR A 189 -5.78 -14.16 4.11
N ASN A 190 -4.77 -13.33 3.88
CA ASN A 190 -4.16 -12.50 4.92
C ASN A 190 -4.98 -11.21 5.04
N VAL A 191 -5.57 -10.98 6.20
CA VAL A 191 -6.55 -9.89 6.41
C VAL A 191 -5.94 -8.54 6.80
N LEU A 192 -4.61 -8.49 6.99
CA LEU A 192 -3.87 -7.35 7.53
C LEU A 192 -4.39 -6.91 8.92
N CYS A 193 -3.72 -7.33 9.99
CA CYS A 193 -4.16 -6.96 11.34
C CYS A 193 -4.07 -5.45 11.59
N ASP A 194 -4.86 -4.94 12.54
CA ASP A 194 -4.90 -3.50 12.82
C ASP A 194 -3.55 -2.97 13.29
N LYS A 195 -2.82 -3.77 14.07
CA LYS A 195 -1.46 -3.47 14.49
C LYS A 195 -0.50 -3.11 13.34
N TYR A 196 -0.67 -3.72 12.16
CA TYR A 196 0.21 -3.50 11.01
C TYR A 196 -0.37 -2.51 9.98
N ALA A 197 -1.67 -2.19 10.06
CA ALA A 197 -2.36 -1.25 9.17
C ALA A 197 -2.05 0.24 9.47
N THR A 198 -0.76 0.58 9.54
CA THR A 198 -0.29 1.92 9.90
C THR A 198 -0.08 2.83 8.68
N ARG A 199 -0.22 4.14 8.88
CA ARG A 199 0.11 5.16 7.87
C ARG A 199 1.60 5.18 7.48
N GLN A 200 2.47 4.61 8.28
CA GLN A 200 3.89 4.51 7.92
C GLN A 200 4.12 3.49 6.80
N LEU A 201 3.38 2.38 6.81
CA LEU A 201 3.43 1.36 5.77
C LEU A 201 2.48 1.66 4.61
N TYR A 202 1.30 2.21 4.93
CA TYR A 202 0.20 2.43 3.99
C TYR A 202 -0.18 3.91 3.88
N GLY A 203 0.82 4.80 3.79
CA GLY A 203 0.60 6.26 3.79
C GLY A 203 -0.25 6.80 2.64
N TYR A 204 -0.41 6.01 1.57
CA TYR A 204 -1.29 6.28 0.45
C TYR A 204 -2.79 6.04 0.74
N CYS A 205 -3.13 5.34 1.82
CA CYS A 205 -4.50 4.95 2.15
C CYS A 205 -5.06 5.87 3.24
N PRO A 206 -6.20 6.57 3.01
CA PRO A 206 -6.83 7.45 3.99
C PRO A 206 -7.01 6.79 5.37
N SER A 207 -6.90 7.57 6.44
CA SER A 207 -6.96 7.10 7.82
C SER A 207 -8.28 6.40 8.13
N TRP A 208 -9.41 6.91 7.60
CA TRP A 208 -10.72 6.28 7.76
C TRP A 208 -10.82 4.92 7.05
N ALA A 209 -10.11 4.75 5.93
CA ALA A 209 -10.09 3.51 5.16
C ALA A 209 -9.15 2.46 5.76
N LEU A 210 -8.09 2.88 6.46
CA LEU A 210 -7.22 1.99 7.24
C LEU A 210 -7.82 1.57 8.58
N ASN A 211 -8.77 2.34 9.11
CA ASN A 211 -9.38 2.05 10.39
C ASN A 211 -10.02 0.65 10.41
N TRP A 212 -9.76 -0.13 11.47
CA TRP A 212 -10.28 -1.49 11.60
C TRP A 212 -11.80 -1.59 11.49
N GLU A 213 -12.56 -0.66 12.09
CA GLU A 213 -14.03 -0.69 12.06
C GLU A 213 -14.60 -0.55 10.65
N TYR A 214 -13.85 0.12 9.77
CA TYR A 214 -14.15 0.19 8.34
C TYR A 214 -13.70 -1.07 7.61
N ARG A 215 -12.42 -1.47 7.76
CA ARG A 215 -11.83 -2.60 7.02
C ARG A 215 -12.50 -3.93 7.34
N LYS A 216 -12.81 -4.21 8.61
CA LYS A 216 -13.35 -5.51 9.04
C LYS A 216 -14.65 -5.86 8.32
N LYS A 217 -15.48 -4.86 8.01
CA LYS A 217 -16.72 -5.02 7.23
C LYS A 217 -16.43 -5.50 5.81
N SER A 218 -15.46 -4.88 5.14
CA SER A 218 -15.06 -5.26 3.78
C SER A 218 -14.36 -6.63 3.75
N ILE A 219 -13.52 -6.91 4.75
CA ILE A 219 -12.86 -8.21 4.92
C ILE A 219 -13.91 -9.33 5.09
N MET A 220 -14.90 -9.13 5.96
CA MET A 220 -15.96 -10.11 6.16
C MET A 220 -16.80 -10.28 4.89
N GLN A 221 -17.15 -9.18 4.21
CA GLN A 221 -17.88 -9.23 2.95
C GLN A 221 -17.12 -10.03 1.89
N GLU A 222 -15.79 -9.87 1.75
CA GLU A 222 -14.97 -10.67 0.84
C GLU A 222 -15.01 -12.16 1.20
N ILE A 223 -14.85 -12.50 2.49
CA ILE A 223 -14.93 -13.89 2.97
C ILE A 223 -16.29 -14.51 2.63
N MET A 224 -17.38 -13.79 2.88
CA MET A 224 -18.74 -14.26 2.58
C MET A 224 -18.98 -14.38 1.08
N ASN A 225 -18.48 -13.45 0.27
CA ASN A 225 -18.62 -13.49 -1.19
C ASN A 225 -17.84 -14.65 -1.82
N CYS A 226 -16.65 -14.97 -1.31
CA CYS A 226 -15.89 -16.14 -1.74
C CYS A 226 -16.62 -17.45 -1.43
N ASN A 227 -17.39 -17.48 -0.34
CA ASN A 227 -18.22 -18.60 0.09
C ASN A 227 -17.48 -19.95 0.10
N ALA A 228 -16.22 -19.96 0.53
CA ALA A 228 -15.36 -21.13 0.45
C ALA A 228 -15.65 -22.16 1.55
N ASP A 229 -15.59 -23.44 1.23
CA ASP A 229 -15.89 -24.52 2.19
C ASP A 229 -14.86 -24.63 3.32
N ILE A 230 -13.60 -24.27 3.02
CA ILE A 230 -12.50 -24.13 3.97
C ILE A 230 -11.90 -22.74 3.81
N ILE A 231 -11.71 -22.01 4.91
CA ILE A 231 -11.16 -20.65 4.91
C ILE A 231 -9.93 -20.62 5.80
N ASN A 232 -8.78 -20.29 5.23
CA ASN A 232 -7.51 -20.14 5.94
C ASN A 232 -7.15 -18.65 6.03
N LEU A 233 -7.20 -18.10 7.25
CA LEU A 233 -6.88 -16.70 7.50
C LEU A 233 -5.52 -16.53 8.19
N GLN A 234 -4.79 -15.49 7.80
CA GLN A 234 -3.56 -15.03 8.47
C GLN A 234 -3.74 -13.60 8.96
N GLU A 235 -2.91 -13.20 9.93
CA GLU A 235 -2.99 -11.90 10.61
C GLU A 235 -4.34 -11.66 11.30
N VAL A 236 -4.93 -12.72 11.86
CA VAL A 236 -6.15 -12.61 12.65
C VAL A 236 -5.78 -12.28 14.09
N GLU A 237 -6.19 -11.12 14.60
CA GLU A 237 -5.97 -10.76 16.01
C GLU A 237 -6.81 -11.64 16.95
N THR A 238 -6.24 -11.96 18.11
CA THR A 238 -6.86 -12.87 19.09
C THR A 238 -8.25 -12.41 19.50
N GLU A 239 -8.43 -11.15 19.86
CA GLU A 239 -9.74 -10.63 20.26
C GLU A 239 -10.73 -10.64 19.09
N GLN A 240 -10.28 -10.30 17.88
CA GLN A 240 -11.13 -10.26 16.68
C GLN A 240 -11.57 -11.66 16.24
N TYR A 241 -10.74 -12.70 16.43
CA TYR A 241 -11.16 -14.07 16.18
C TYR A 241 -12.40 -14.43 17.01
N TYR A 242 -12.35 -14.19 18.32
CA TYR A 242 -13.43 -14.59 19.23
C TYR A 242 -14.66 -13.67 19.19
N GLN A 243 -14.47 -12.37 18.98
CA GLN A 243 -15.55 -11.39 19.02
C GLN A 243 -16.19 -11.10 17.66
N TYR A 244 -15.50 -11.39 16.55
CA TYR A 244 -15.97 -11.02 15.22
C TYR A 244 -15.96 -12.19 14.25
N PHE A 245 -14.79 -12.74 13.90
CA PHE A 245 -14.72 -13.76 12.84
C PHE A 245 -15.49 -15.05 13.19
N LEU A 246 -15.28 -15.59 14.39
CA LEU A 246 -15.91 -16.85 14.79
C LEU A 246 -17.43 -16.74 14.94
N PRO A 247 -18.01 -15.73 15.62
CA PRO A 247 -19.47 -15.58 15.70
C PRO A 247 -20.12 -15.41 14.32
N GLU A 248 -19.61 -14.51 13.48
CA GLU A 248 -20.17 -14.21 12.15
C GLU A 248 -20.14 -15.45 11.22
N LEU A 249 -19.03 -16.19 11.23
CA LEU A 249 -18.91 -17.40 10.41
C LEU A 249 -19.70 -18.57 11.00
N LYS A 250 -19.91 -18.63 12.32
CA LYS A 250 -20.78 -19.63 12.94
C LYS A 250 -22.23 -19.50 12.49
N GLU A 251 -22.72 -18.28 12.31
CA GLU A 251 -24.06 -18.04 11.76
C GLU A 251 -24.21 -18.57 10.32
N GLN A 252 -23.10 -18.68 9.58
CA GLN A 252 -23.04 -19.24 8.23
C GLN A 252 -22.69 -20.75 8.21
N GLY A 253 -22.71 -21.43 9.35
CA GLY A 253 -22.51 -22.88 9.45
C GLY A 253 -21.06 -23.34 9.55
N TYR A 254 -20.12 -22.43 9.81
CA TYR A 254 -18.71 -22.77 10.02
C TYR A 254 -18.37 -23.07 11.48
N GLU A 255 -17.40 -23.94 11.68
CA GLU A 255 -16.62 -24.04 12.93
C GLU A 255 -15.19 -23.60 12.65
N GLY A 256 -14.46 -23.23 13.72
CA GLY A 256 -13.15 -22.60 13.60
C GLY A 256 -12.10 -23.16 14.55
N PHE A 257 -10.84 -23.12 14.12
CA PHE A 257 -9.67 -23.29 14.98
C PHE A 257 -8.72 -22.12 14.80
N PHE A 258 -8.25 -21.55 15.89
CA PHE A 258 -7.31 -20.43 15.90
C PHE A 258 -6.19 -20.67 16.89
N SER A 259 -5.01 -20.19 16.54
CA SER A 259 -3.89 -20.09 17.46
C SER A 259 -3.16 -18.77 17.23
N PRO A 260 -2.88 -17.99 18.30
CA PRO A 260 -2.04 -16.80 18.20
C PRO A 260 -0.56 -17.16 18.16
N LYS A 261 0.29 -16.26 17.66
CA LYS A 261 1.75 -16.43 17.73
C LYS A 261 2.25 -16.64 19.16
N SER A 262 3.35 -17.39 19.30
CA SER A 262 3.86 -17.88 20.59
C SER A 262 4.12 -16.78 21.62
N ARG A 263 4.45 -15.55 21.19
CA ARG A 263 4.66 -14.39 22.07
C ARG A 263 3.46 -14.08 22.98
N ALA A 264 2.24 -14.46 22.58
CA ALA A 264 1.04 -14.29 23.39
C ALA A 264 1.18 -14.87 24.81
N ARG A 265 1.95 -15.96 24.98
CA ARG A 265 2.12 -16.67 26.25
C ARG A 265 2.89 -15.87 27.30
N THR A 266 3.83 -15.04 26.88
CA THR A 266 4.73 -14.29 27.78
C THR A 266 4.31 -12.83 27.97
N MET A 267 3.25 -12.39 27.29
CA MET A 267 2.74 -11.02 27.34
C MET A 267 1.61 -10.84 28.37
N HIS A 268 1.44 -9.61 28.83
CA HIS A 268 0.30 -9.19 29.64
C HIS A 268 -1.02 -9.36 28.87
N GLU A 269 -2.12 -9.50 29.61
CA GLU A 269 -3.43 -9.83 29.06
C GLU A 269 -3.95 -8.77 28.07
N SER A 270 -3.72 -7.48 28.34
CA SER A 270 -4.09 -6.36 27.45
C SER A 270 -3.46 -6.49 26.06
N ASP A 271 -2.19 -6.90 26.01
CA ASP A 271 -1.42 -6.93 24.78
C ASP A 271 -1.65 -8.24 24.02
N ARG A 272 -1.95 -9.33 24.76
CA ARG A 272 -2.27 -10.65 24.21
C ARG A 272 -3.46 -10.59 23.25
N LYS A 273 -4.45 -9.74 23.55
CA LYS A 273 -5.64 -9.52 22.71
C LYS A 273 -5.32 -9.11 21.28
N HIS A 274 -4.24 -8.34 21.11
CA HIS A 274 -3.80 -7.79 19.83
C HIS A 274 -2.69 -8.64 19.18
N VAL A 275 -2.38 -9.81 19.75
CA VAL A 275 -1.47 -10.76 19.09
C VAL A 275 -2.22 -11.45 17.98
N ASP A 276 -1.68 -11.33 16.79
CA ASP A 276 -2.15 -11.96 15.57
C ASP A 276 -1.71 -13.43 15.46
N GLY A 277 -2.46 -14.20 14.69
CA GLY A 277 -2.22 -15.62 14.44
C GLY A 277 -2.90 -16.11 13.17
N CYS A 278 -3.08 -17.43 13.10
CA CYS A 278 -3.71 -18.10 11.98
C CYS A 278 -5.01 -18.76 12.42
N ALA A 279 -6.03 -18.69 11.56
CA ALA A 279 -7.32 -19.34 11.76
C ALA A 279 -7.67 -20.24 10.58
N VAL A 280 -8.32 -21.36 10.87
CA VAL A 280 -8.94 -22.24 9.87
C VAL A 280 -10.41 -22.38 10.20
N PHE A 281 -11.27 -22.06 9.24
CA PHE A 281 -12.70 -22.31 9.31
C PHE A 281 -13.10 -23.37 8.30
N TYR A 282 -14.12 -24.15 8.64
CA TYR A 282 -14.62 -25.23 7.80
C TYR A 282 -16.13 -25.39 7.98
N ARG A 283 -16.84 -25.69 6.90
CA ARG A 283 -18.29 -25.95 6.94
C ARG A 283 -18.60 -27.24 7.68
N THR A 284 -19.40 -27.14 8.74
CA THR A 284 -19.74 -28.29 9.60
C THR A 284 -20.63 -29.32 8.92
N GLU A 285 -21.39 -28.91 7.91
CA GLU A 285 -22.22 -29.78 7.06
C GLU A 285 -21.38 -30.66 6.12
N LYS A 286 -20.12 -30.27 5.87
CA LYS A 286 -19.20 -30.93 4.93
C LYS A 286 -18.06 -31.67 5.63
N PHE A 287 -17.62 -31.17 6.78
CA PHE A 287 -16.44 -31.68 7.48
C PHE A 287 -16.71 -31.93 8.97
N GLY A 288 -16.17 -33.04 9.48
CA GLY A 288 -16.01 -33.32 10.90
C GLY A 288 -14.57 -33.06 11.33
N VAL A 289 -14.33 -32.54 12.54
CA VAL A 289 -12.96 -32.31 13.02
C VAL A 289 -12.44 -33.52 13.79
N VAL A 290 -11.24 -33.98 13.44
CA VAL A 290 -10.57 -35.11 14.10
C VAL A 290 -9.48 -34.60 15.04
N GLN A 291 -8.60 -33.72 14.55
CA GLN A 291 -7.48 -33.18 15.34
C GLN A 291 -7.18 -31.73 14.98
N LYS A 292 -6.61 -30.99 15.93
CA LYS A 292 -6.20 -29.58 15.78
C LYS A 292 -4.77 -29.44 16.30
N HIS A 293 -3.89 -28.85 15.49
CA HIS A 293 -2.46 -28.73 15.81
C HIS A 293 -1.98 -27.30 15.58
N THR A 294 -1.14 -26.83 16.49
CA THR A 294 -0.33 -25.62 16.31
C THR A 294 1.13 -26.03 16.21
N VAL A 295 1.79 -25.60 15.14
CA VAL A 295 3.23 -25.77 14.96
C VAL A 295 3.92 -24.46 15.32
N GLU A 296 4.73 -24.48 16.37
CA GLU A 296 5.55 -23.34 16.76
C GLU A 296 6.95 -23.49 16.16
N PHE A 297 7.29 -22.64 15.20
CA PHE A 297 8.53 -22.80 14.44
C PHE A 297 9.78 -22.54 15.28
N ASN A 298 9.71 -21.66 16.29
CA ASN A 298 10.82 -21.45 17.23
C ASN A 298 11.14 -22.69 18.07
N GLN A 299 10.13 -23.39 18.59
CA GLN A 299 10.32 -24.62 19.37
C GLN A 299 10.87 -25.73 18.49
N LEU A 300 10.35 -25.87 17.27
CA LEU A 300 10.86 -26.83 16.29
C LEU A 300 12.31 -26.50 15.91
N ALA A 301 12.64 -25.22 15.70
CA ALA A 301 13.99 -24.79 15.40
C ALA A 301 14.95 -25.06 16.55
N MET A 302 14.53 -24.81 17.81
CA MET A 302 15.32 -25.11 19.00
C MET A 302 15.60 -26.61 19.12
N ALA A 303 14.60 -27.47 18.91
CA ALA A 303 14.75 -28.92 18.96
C ALA A 303 15.67 -29.47 17.85
N ASN A 304 15.79 -28.77 16.72
CA ASN A 304 16.60 -29.18 15.56
C ASN A 304 17.82 -28.26 15.34
N SER A 305 18.30 -27.59 16.40
CA SER A 305 19.39 -26.61 16.30
C SER A 305 20.80 -27.19 16.49
N GLU A 306 20.93 -28.49 16.73
CA GLU A 306 22.21 -29.12 17.05
C GLU A 306 23.28 -28.84 15.99
N GLY A 307 24.40 -28.27 16.42
CA GLY A 307 25.53 -27.92 15.55
C GLY A 307 25.31 -26.70 14.64
N SER A 308 24.19 -25.97 14.74
CA SER A 308 23.87 -24.83 13.87
C SER A 308 23.58 -23.55 14.63
N GLU A 309 24.58 -22.67 14.71
CA GLU A 309 24.40 -21.31 15.23
C GLU A 309 23.39 -20.50 14.40
N ALA A 310 23.30 -20.76 13.09
CA ALA A 310 22.33 -20.09 12.23
C ALA A 310 20.88 -20.41 12.63
N MET A 311 20.61 -21.66 13.02
CA MET A 311 19.28 -22.07 13.51
C MET A 311 18.92 -21.34 14.80
N LEU A 312 19.86 -21.25 15.76
CA LEU A 312 19.64 -20.55 17.02
C LEU A 312 19.47 -19.04 16.81
N ASN A 313 20.33 -18.42 16.00
CA ASN A 313 20.38 -16.96 15.91
C ASN A 313 19.30 -16.38 14.99
N ARG A 314 18.95 -17.08 13.89
CA ARG A 314 18.08 -16.52 12.84
C ARG A 314 16.68 -17.13 12.79
N VAL A 315 16.53 -18.40 13.18
CA VAL A 315 15.27 -19.16 13.03
C VAL A 315 14.53 -19.26 14.36
N MET A 316 15.21 -19.68 15.44
CA MET A 316 14.62 -19.81 16.77
C MET A 316 14.09 -18.46 17.31
N THR A 317 14.73 -17.35 16.92
CA THR A 317 14.31 -15.99 17.32
C THR A 317 13.00 -15.52 16.66
N LYS A 318 12.40 -16.31 15.75
CA LYS A 318 11.15 -15.97 15.04
C LYS A 318 9.95 -16.67 15.66
N ASP A 319 8.95 -15.90 16.08
CA ASP A 319 7.73 -16.38 16.76
C ASP A 319 6.60 -16.79 15.80
N ASN A 320 6.94 -17.08 14.54
CA ASN A 320 5.97 -17.50 13.53
C ASN A 320 5.39 -18.89 13.87
N ILE A 321 4.14 -19.10 13.48
CA ILE A 321 3.41 -20.35 13.72
C ILE A 321 2.71 -20.84 12.45
N GLY A 322 2.38 -22.12 12.42
CA GLY A 322 1.40 -22.70 11.52
C GLY A 322 0.28 -23.37 12.30
N VAL A 323 -0.91 -23.46 11.71
CA VAL A 323 -2.03 -24.23 12.27
C VAL A 323 -2.45 -25.28 11.26
N ALA A 324 -2.82 -26.46 11.75
CA ALA A 324 -3.32 -27.56 10.93
C ALA A 324 -4.53 -28.20 11.59
N VAL A 325 -5.55 -28.49 10.79
CA VAL A 325 -6.73 -29.24 11.21
C VAL A 325 -6.85 -30.50 10.38
N LEU A 326 -7.01 -31.64 11.05
CA LEU A 326 -7.35 -32.89 10.39
C LEU A 326 -8.88 -32.97 10.33
N LEU A 327 -9.41 -32.95 9.11
CA LEU A 327 -10.84 -32.98 8.83
C LEU A 327 -11.24 -34.31 8.20
N GLU A 328 -12.30 -34.91 8.73
CA GLU A 328 -13.01 -36.00 8.11
C GLU A 328 -14.01 -35.44 7.10
N VAL A 329 -13.91 -35.88 5.85
CA VAL A 329 -14.87 -35.56 4.79
C VAL A 329 -16.13 -36.38 5.03
N ARG A 330 -17.26 -35.71 5.16
CA ARG A 330 -18.55 -36.37 5.35
C ARG A 330 -18.96 -37.13 4.10
N LYS A 331 -19.58 -38.31 4.27
CA LYS A 331 -19.94 -39.21 3.16
C LYS A 331 -20.95 -38.59 2.21
N GLU A 332 -21.81 -37.72 2.73
CA GLU A 332 -22.82 -36.98 1.99
C GLU A 332 -22.22 -36.04 0.93
N MET A 333 -20.91 -35.74 0.99
CA MET A 333 -20.20 -34.98 -0.05
C MET A 333 -19.66 -35.83 -1.20
N MET A 334 -19.63 -37.16 -1.06
CA MET A 334 -19.18 -38.00 -2.16
C MET A 334 -20.34 -38.14 -3.15
N GLU A 335 -20.17 -37.63 -4.38
CA GLU A 335 -21.10 -37.92 -5.45
C GLU A 335 -21.10 -39.44 -5.70
N GLU A 336 -22.22 -40.11 -5.41
CA GLU A 336 -22.41 -41.49 -5.81
C GLU A 336 -22.40 -41.54 -7.33
N SER A 337 -21.40 -42.21 -7.90
CA SER A 337 -21.33 -42.49 -9.33
C SER A 337 -22.68 -43.03 -9.80
N CYS A 338 -23.32 -42.36 -10.76
CA CYS A 338 -24.58 -42.79 -11.35
C CYS A 338 -24.53 -44.30 -11.59
N GLU A 339 -25.39 -45.04 -10.91
CA GLU A 339 -25.67 -46.43 -11.25
C GLU A 339 -26.01 -46.46 -12.74
N CYS A 340 -25.17 -47.15 -13.51
CA CYS A 340 -25.51 -47.53 -14.87
C CYS A 340 -26.83 -48.31 -14.79
N TYR A 341 -27.94 -47.67 -15.17
CA TYR A 341 -29.22 -48.37 -15.33
C TYR A 341 -29.06 -49.46 -16.42
N PRO A 342 -29.69 -50.64 -16.23
CA PRO A 342 -29.45 -51.85 -17.01
C PRO A 342 -29.91 -51.78 -18.47
#